data_AF-A0A235IPT9-F1
#
_entry.id   AF-A0A235IPT9-F1
#
_cell.length_a   1.000
_cell.length_b   1.000
_cell.length_c   1.000
_cell.angle_alpha   90.00
_cell.angle_beta   90.00
_cell.angle_gamma   90.00
#
_symmetry.space_group_name_H-M   'P 1'
#
loop_
_entity.id
_entity.type
_entity.pdbx_description
1 polymer ?
#
loop_
_entity_poly.entity_id
_entity_poly.type
_entity_poly.pdbx_seq_one_letter_code
_entity_poly.pdbx_strand_id
1 'polypeptide(L)'
;MVSPSNVKNLVKILIGAAWIDGRIQPEERQYLREIAQAKGLANDPEIKPWLYELVPVQPKECYEWVQEYLGDRPSLEDCENLIEAISGLIYSDGEVAVEEARLLTELQDIVKPNDSIQPAHTALLKQIQKLYRRWVEVQN
;
A
#
# COMPACT_ATOMS: atom_id res chain seq x y z
N MET A 1 2.57 -9.01 17.40
CA MET A 1 1.22 -9.63 17.30
C MET A 1 0.42 -8.77 16.35
N VAL A 2 0.29 -9.21 15.10
CA VAL A 2 -0.42 -8.44 14.05
C VAL A 2 -1.91 -8.50 14.36
N SER A 3 -2.49 -7.36 14.73
CA SER A 3 -3.92 -7.25 15.00
C SER A 3 -4.74 -7.58 13.73
N PRO A 4 -5.92 -8.22 13.83
CA PRO A 4 -6.77 -8.51 12.67
C PRO A 4 -7.14 -7.25 11.87
N SER A 5 -7.18 -6.09 12.52
CA SER A 5 -7.35 -4.77 11.90
C SER A 5 -6.20 -4.38 10.96
N ASN A 6 -4.96 -4.77 11.29
CA ASN A 6 -3.79 -4.50 10.45
C ASN A 6 -3.88 -5.29 9.14
N VAL A 7 -4.38 -6.52 9.18
CA VAL A 7 -4.52 -7.35 7.97
C VAL A 7 -5.53 -6.75 6.99
N LYS A 8 -6.66 -6.25 7.48
CA LYS A 8 -7.66 -5.55 6.66
C LYS A 8 -7.08 -4.30 6.02
N ASN A 9 -6.38 -3.48 6.80
CA ASN A 9 -5.78 -2.26 6.28
C ASN A 9 -4.65 -2.54 5.29
N LEU A 10 -3.86 -3.59 5.49
CA LEU A 10 -2.85 -4.03 4.53
C LEU A 10 -3.47 -4.34 3.16
N VAL A 11 -4.54 -5.16 3.13
CA VAL A 11 -5.23 -5.48 1.87
C VAL A 11 -5.83 -4.23 1.22
N LYS A 12 -6.41 -3.32 2.01
CA LYS A 12 -6.90 -2.04 1.49
C LYS A 12 -5.79 -1.24 0.83
N ILE A 13 -4.61 -1.14 1.47
CA ILE A 13 -3.45 -0.43 0.90
C ILE A 13 -2.99 -1.08 -0.40
N LEU A 14 -2.93 -2.41 -0.48
CA LEU A 14 -2.56 -3.10 -1.72
C LEU A 14 -3.52 -2.81 -2.86
N ILE A 15 -4.84 -2.82 -2.58
CA ILE A 15 -5.83 -2.47 -3.60
C ILE A 15 -5.68 -1.00 -4.01
N GLY A 16 -5.42 -0.11 -3.05
CA GLY A 16 -5.14 1.29 -3.34
C GLY A 16 -3.87 1.50 -4.16
N ALA A 17 -2.84 0.68 -3.93
CA ALA A 17 -1.59 0.69 -4.68
C ALA A 17 -1.80 0.26 -6.14
N ALA A 18 -2.52 -0.84 -6.38
CA ALA A 18 -2.87 -1.29 -7.73
C ALA A 18 -3.76 -0.28 -8.48
N TRP A 19 -4.54 0.54 -7.76
CA TRP A 19 -5.34 1.60 -8.36
C TRP A 19 -4.54 2.87 -8.70
N ILE A 20 -3.27 3.00 -8.29
CA ILE A 20 -2.45 4.19 -8.54
C ILE A 20 -2.34 4.48 -10.02
N ASP A 21 -2.11 3.46 -10.83
CA ASP A 21 -2.01 3.58 -12.29
C ASP A 21 -3.37 3.86 -12.97
N GLY A 22 -4.45 3.98 -12.19
CA GLY A 22 -5.80 4.28 -12.63
C GLY A 22 -6.54 3.09 -13.24
N ARG A 23 -5.87 1.93 -13.37
CA ARG A 23 -6.42 0.65 -13.81
C ARG A 23 -5.65 -0.48 -13.17
N ILE A 24 -6.37 -1.43 -12.59
CA ILE A 24 -5.78 -2.67 -12.08
C ILE A 24 -5.56 -3.63 -13.23
N GLN A 25 -4.35 -4.19 -13.33
CA GLN A 25 -3.99 -5.21 -14.30
C GLN A 25 -4.58 -6.59 -13.91
N PRO A 26 -4.87 -7.47 -14.89
CA PRO A 26 -5.40 -8.81 -14.60
C PRO A 26 -4.58 -9.61 -13.58
N GLU A 27 -3.25 -9.45 -13.63
CA GLU A 27 -2.24 -10.07 -12.78
C GLU A 27 -2.34 -9.57 -11.34
N GLU A 28 -2.32 -8.25 -11.14
CA GLU A 28 -2.54 -7.60 -9.85
C GLU A 28 -3.88 -8.01 -9.25
N ARG A 29 -4.94 -8.04 -10.06
CA ARG A 29 -6.28 -8.47 -9.61
C ARG A 29 -6.24 -9.90 -9.08
N GLN A 30 -5.55 -10.80 -9.78
CA GLN A 30 -5.41 -12.18 -9.34
C GLN A 30 -4.66 -12.24 -8.00
N TYR A 31 -3.55 -11.52 -7.89
CA TYR A 31 -2.75 -11.46 -6.66
C TYR A 31 -3.53 -10.86 -5.47
N LEU A 32 -4.24 -9.75 -5.68
CA LEU A 32 -5.10 -9.12 -4.66
C LEU A 32 -6.16 -10.10 -4.15
N ARG A 33 -6.76 -10.90 -5.05
CA ARG A 33 -7.74 -11.92 -4.67
C ARG A 33 -7.10 -13.07 -3.89
N GLU A 34 -5.92 -13.52 -4.29
CA GLU A 34 -5.16 -14.55 -3.57
C GLU A 34 -4.78 -14.09 -2.17
N ILE A 35 -4.25 -12.87 -2.02
CA ILE A 35 -3.95 -12.28 -0.71
C ILE A 35 -5.23 -12.12 0.11
N ALA A 36 -6.30 -11.55 -0.47
CA ALA A 36 -7.56 -11.41 0.26
C ALA A 36 -8.09 -12.77 0.71
N GLN A 37 -7.96 -13.82 -0.10
CA GLN A 37 -8.38 -15.17 0.27
C GLN A 37 -7.48 -15.78 1.36
N ALA A 38 -6.15 -15.65 1.23
CA ALA A 38 -5.19 -16.13 2.21
C ALA A 38 -5.35 -15.46 3.58
N LYS A 39 -5.74 -14.17 3.57
CA LYS A 39 -6.03 -13.38 4.77
C LYS A 39 -7.48 -13.52 5.27
N GLY A 40 -8.33 -14.29 4.61
CA GLY A 40 -9.73 -14.52 5.00
C GLY A 40 -10.68 -13.34 4.72
N LEU A 41 -10.26 -12.38 3.91
CA LEU A 41 -10.93 -11.12 3.58
C LEU A 41 -11.63 -11.12 2.21
N ALA A 42 -11.47 -12.16 1.40
CA ALA A 42 -12.09 -12.24 0.06
C ALA A 42 -13.63 -12.14 0.05
N ASN A 43 -14.27 -12.52 1.16
CA ASN A 43 -15.72 -12.44 1.35
C ASN A 43 -16.15 -11.24 2.21
N ASP A 44 -15.21 -10.40 2.63
CA ASP A 44 -15.49 -9.25 3.48
C ASP A 44 -16.26 -8.19 2.66
N PRO A 45 -17.48 -7.82 3.07
CA PRO A 45 -18.31 -6.88 2.31
C PRO A 45 -17.72 -5.48 2.24
N GLU A 46 -16.80 -5.09 3.14
CA GLU A 46 -16.14 -3.79 3.07
C GLU A 46 -15.09 -3.74 1.95
N ILE A 47 -14.36 -4.83 1.71
CA ILE A 47 -13.25 -4.86 0.75
C ILE A 47 -13.73 -5.26 -0.65
N LYS A 48 -14.82 -6.03 -0.72
CA LYS A 48 -15.41 -6.55 -1.95
C LYS A 48 -15.61 -5.49 -3.05
N PRO A 49 -16.12 -4.27 -2.78
CA PRO A 49 -16.28 -3.26 -3.82
C PRO A 49 -14.98 -2.89 -4.52
N TRP A 50 -13.88 -2.73 -3.77
CA TRP A 50 -12.58 -2.36 -4.35
C TRP A 50 -11.88 -3.57 -5.00
N LEU A 51 -11.98 -4.75 -4.38
CA LEU A 51 -11.37 -5.99 -4.88
C LEU A 51 -11.95 -6.44 -6.24
N TYR A 52 -13.24 -6.14 -6.47
CA TYR A 52 -13.93 -6.45 -7.72
C TYR A 52 -14.01 -5.23 -8.65
N GLU A 53 -13.21 -4.18 -8.38
CA GLU A 53 -13.12 -2.98 -9.21
C GLU A 53 -14.48 -2.26 -9.40
N LEU A 54 -15.44 -2.50 -8.49
CA LEU A 54 -16.76 -1.87 -8.53
C LEU A 54 -16.68 -0.40 -8.14
N VAL A 55 -15.67 -0.04 -7.34
CA VAL A 55 -15.39 1.33 -6.91
C VAL A 55 -13.88 1.58 -7.10
N PRO A 56 -13.48 2.64 -7.81
CA PRO A 56 -12.09 3.04 -7.89
C PRO A 56 -11.63 3.56 -6.53
N VAL A 57 -10.43 3.17 -6.09
CA VAL A 57 -9.83 3.74 -4.88
C VAL A 57 -9.24 5.08 -5.22
N GLN A 58 -9.60 6.12 -4.47
CA GLN A 58 -8.93 7.41 -4.62
C GLN A 58 -7.54 7.36 -3.97
N PRO A 59 -6.53 8.01 -4.55
CA PRO A 59 -5.20 8.12 -3.94
C PRO A 59 -5.22 8.65 -2.49
N LYS A 60 -6.21 9.50 -2.18
CA LYS A 60 -6.44 10.00 -0.82
C LYS A 60 -6.87 8.91 0.16
N GLU A 61 -7.76 8.00 -0.25
CA GLU A 61 -8.22 6.89 0.60
C GLU A 61 -7.08 5.92 0.88
N CYS A 62 -6.27 5.61 -0.14
CA CYS A 62 -5.06 4.81 0.03
C CYS A 62 -4.13 5.40 1.09
N TYR A 63 -3.92 6.72 1.07
CA TYR A 63 -3.10 7.40 2.08
C TYR A 63 -3.69 7.31 3.49
N GLU A 64 -5.01 7.49 3.63
CA GLU A 64 -5.69 7.35 4.92
C GLU A 64 -5.49 5.93 5.47
N TRP A 65 -5.56 4.90 4.62
CA TRP A 65 -5.32 3.51 5.05
C TRP A 65 -3.87 3.23 5.43
N VAL A 66 -2.89 3.77 4.70
CA VAL A 66 -1.47 3.68 5.08
C VAL A 66 -1.25 4.32 6.46
N GLN A 67 -1.84 5.50 6.69
CA GLN A 67 -1.73 6.20 7.95
C GLN A 67 -2.45 5.44 9.08
N GLU A 68 -3.60 4.84 8.83
CA GLU A 68 -4.31 4.00 9.80
C GLU A 68 -3.56 2.70 10.12
N TYR A 69 -2.92 2.08 9.12
CA TYR A 69 -2.14 0.86 9.30
C TYR A 69 -0.87 1.10 10.12
N LEU A 70 -0.14 2.15 9.77
CA LEU A 70 1.09 2.55 10.47
C LEU A 70 0.79 3.22 11.82
N GLY A 71 -0.40 3.81 11.97
CA GLY A 71 -0.80 4.57 13.15
C GLY A 71 0.12 5.75 13.46
N ASP A 72 0.04 6.26 14.69
CA ASP A 72 0.92 7.34 15.18
C ASP A 72 2.37 6.87 15.43
N ARG A 73 2.57 5.56 15.62
CA ARG A 73 3.88 4.96 15.90
C ARG A 73 4.04 3.65 15.13
N PRO A 74 4.40 3.71 13.84
CA PRO A 74 4.68 2.49 13.09
C PRO A 74 5.87 1.77 13.71
N SER A 75 5.69 0.47 13.95
CA SER A 75 6.80 -0.40 14.30
C SER A 75 7.61 -0.71 13.03
N LEU A 76 8.88 -1.06 13.20
CA LEU A 76 9.72 -1.52 12.09
C LEU A 76 9.05 -2.72 11.39
N GLU A 77 8.44 -3.63 12.18
CA GLU A 77 7.71 -4.80 11.69
C GLU A 77 6.51 -4.40 10.82
N ASP A 78 5.73 -3.37 11.18
CA ASP A 78 4.62 -2.89 10.34
C ASP A 78 5.13 -2.29 9.03
N CYS A 79 6.21 -1.50 9.08
CA CYS A 79 6.83 -0.95 7.88
C CYS A 79 7.38 -2.05 6.95
N GLU A 80 8.08 -3.03 7.50
CA GLU A 80 8.62 -4.18 6.75
C GLU A 80 7.50 -5.01 6.13
N ASN A 81 6.43 -5.29 6.89
CA ASN A 81 5.24 -5.98 6.37
C ASN A 81 4.58 -5.21 5.22
N LEU A 82 4.49 -3.88 5.33
CA LEU A 82 3.93 -3.04 4.27
C LEU A 82 4.80 -3.08 3.01
N ILE A 83 6.12 -2.95 3.17
CA ILE A 83 7.10 -3.04 2.08
C ILE A 83 7.05 -4.41 1.43
N GLU A 84 7.00 -5.49 2.21
CA GLU A 84 6.93 -6.87 1.69
C GLU A 84 5.63 -7.09 0.90
N ALA A 85 4.50 -6.61 1.42
CA ALA A 85 3.22 -6.75 0.75
C ALA A 85 3.20 -6.02 -0.60
N ILE A 86 3.67 -4.75 -0.62
CA ILE A 86 3.80 -3.95 -1.85
C ILE A 86 4.80 -4.61 -2.80
N SER A 87 5.94 -5.10 -2.29
CA SER A 87 6.91 -5.84 -3.11
C SER A 87 6.27 -7.05 -3.75
N GLY A 88 5.49 -7.82 -3.00
CA GLY A 88 4.81 -9.00 -3.54
C GLY A 88 3.79 -8.66 -4.63
N LEU A 89 3.10 -7.52 -4.52
CA LEU A 89 2.22 -7.01 -5.60
C LEU A 89 3.03 -6.71 -6.85
N ILE A 90 4.12 -5.94 -6.71
CA ILE A 90 5.02 -5.54 -7.81
C ILE A 90 5.65 -6.74 -8.50
N TYR A 91 6.13 -7.71 -7.72
CA TYR A 91 6.75 -8.92 -8.26
C TYR A 91 5.72 -9.89 -8.84
N SER A 92 4.44 -9.78 -8.47
CA SER A 92 3.35 -10.57 -9.05
C SER A 92 2.93 -10.08 -10.44
N ASP A 93 3.24 -8.82 -10.79
CA ASP A 93 2.84 -8.19 -12.04
C ASP A 93 3.62 -8.69 -13.27
N GLY A 94 4.69 -9.46 -13.08
CA GLY A 94 5.50 -10.04 -14.18
C GLY A 94 6.30 -9.01 -14.99
N GLU A 95 5.78 -7.79 -15.13
CA GLU A 95 6.47 -6.57 -15.51
C GLU A 95 6.44 -5.62 -14.32
N VAL A 96 7.61 -5.34 -13.74
CA VAL A 96 7.71 -4.36 -12.66
C VAL A 96 7.38 -2.99 -13.23
N ALA A 97 6.18 -2.46 -12.93
CA ALA A 97 5.82 -1.10 -13.29
C ALA A 97 6.83 -0.13 -12.67
N VAL A 98 7.38 0.77 -13.49
CA VAL A 98 8.43 1.74 -13.09
C VAL A 98 8.01 2.52 -11.85
N GLU A 99 6.72 2.76 -11.71
CA GLU A 99 6.16 3.63 -10.69
C GLU A 99 5.94 2.91 -9.36
N GLU A 100 5.59 1.63 -9.39
CA GLU A 100 5.55 0.83 -8.17
C GLU A 100 6.96 0.51 -7.65
N ALA A 101 7.92 0.21 -8.55
CA ALA A 101 9.32 0.06 -8.16
C ALA A 101 9.88 1.32 -7.51
N ARG A 102 9.42 2.49 -7.97
CA ARG A 102 9.77 3.78 -7.39
C ARG A 102 9.14 3.96 -6.00
N LEU A 103 7.87 3.62 -5.83
CA LEU A 103 7.21 3.61 -4.53
C LEU A 103 7.96 2.71 -3.53
N LEU A 104 8.33 1.51 -3.96
CA LEU A 104 9.07 0.54 -3.17
C LEU A 104 10.47 1.03 -2.78
N THR A 105 11.21 1.57 -3.75
CA THR A 105 12.57 2.09 -3.52
C THR A 105 12.56 3.24 -2.51
N GLU A 106 11.60 4.15 -2.63
CA GLU A 106 11.47 5.29 -1.72
C GLU A 106 11.00 4.84 -0.33
N LEU A 107 10.05 3.89 -0.23
CA LEU A 107 9.67 3.28 1.05
C LEU A 107 10.87 2.63 1.75
N GLN A 108 11.68 1.86 1.01
CA GLN A 108 12.90 1.25 1.55
C GLN A 108 13.93 2.29 1.99
N ASP A 109 14.11 3.38 1.23
CA ASP A 109 15.05 4.44 1.60
C ASP A 109 14.63 5.15 2.89
N ILE A 110 13.33 5.28 3.12
CA ILE A 110 12.80 5.91 4.33
C ILE A 110 12.85 4.96 5.56
N VAL A 111 12.70 3.65 5.34
CA VAL A 111 12.80 2.64 6.40
C VAL A 111 14.25 2.32 6.77
N LYS A 112 15.24 2.74 5.96
CA LYS A 112 16.65 2.69 6.38
C LYS A 112 16.76 3.33 7.76
N PRO A 113 17.33 2.62 8.76
CA PRO A 113 17.47 3.12 10.10
C PRO A 113 18.46 4.28 10.05
N ASN A 114 17.96 5.49 9.87
CA ASN A 114 18.70 6.67 10.28
C ASN A 114 18.85 6.51 11.80
N ASP A 115 20.10 6.47 12.23
CA ASP A 115 20.62 6.27 13.59
C ASP A 115 20.18 7.38 14.58
N SER A 116 18.98 7.94 14.42
CA SER A 116 18.52 9.15 15.09
C SER A 116 17.02 9.09 15.33
N ILE A 117 16.72 8.43 16.44
CA ILE A 117 15.54 8.52 17.31
C ILE A 117 14.68 9.78 17.03
N GLN A 118 13.48 9.55 16.43
CA GLN A 118 12.22 10.29 16.68
C GLN A 118 11.75 11.51 15.84
N PRO A 119 12.19 11.73 14.57
CA PRO A 119 11.36 12.51 13.62
C PRO A 119 11.07 11.83 12.27
N ALA A 120 11.46 10.56 12.12
CA ALA A 120 11.31 9.81 10.86
C ALA A 120 9.84 9.51 10.50
N HIS A 121 8.93 9.42 11.47
CA HIS A 121 7.53 9.02 11.25
C HIS A 121 6.71 10.06 10.47
N THR A 122 6.76 11.33 10.90
CA THR A 122 6.11 12.41 10.15
C THR A 122 6.81 12.64 8.82
N ALA A 123 8.12 12.38 8.73
CA ALA A 123 8.86 12.48 7.49
C ALA A 123 8.46 11.40 6.48
N LEU A 124 8.27 10.15 6.92
CA LEU A 124 7.79 9.03 6.09
C LEU A 124 6.40 9.32 5.55
N LEU A 125 5.43 9.63 6.42
CA LEU A 125 4.07 9.96 5.99
C LEU A 125 4.05 11.18 5.07
N LYS A 126 4.82 12.23 5.35
CA LYS A 126 4.93 13.39 4.45
C LYS A 126 5.62 13.07 3.14
N GLN A 127 6.57 12.14 3.10
CA GLN A 127 7.25 11.74 1.88
C GLN A 127 6.34 10.90 1.00
N ILE A 128 5.63 9.92 1.59
CA ILE A 128 4.56 9.18 0.91
C ILE A 128 3.50 10.16 0.39
N GLN A 129 3.02 11.08 1.24
CA GLN A 129 2.04 12.09 0.85
C GLN A 129 2.53 12.99 -0.30
N LYS A 130 3.80 13.41 -0.29
CA LYS A 130 4.41 14.21 -1.36
C LYS A 130 4.55 13.42 -2.66
N LEU A 131 4.94 12.16 -2.59
CA LEU A 131 5.02 11.25 -3.74
C LEU A 131 3.68 11.14 -4.43
N TYR A 132 2.64 10.81 -3.66
CA TYR A 132 1.28 10.66 -4.18
C TYR A 132 0.67 11.97 -4.65
N ARG A 133 0.91 13.09 -3.94
CA ARG A 133 0.47 14.41 -4.41
C ARG A 133 1.06 14.74 -5.78
N ARG A 134 2.37 14.50 -5.95
CA ARG A 134 3.07 14.73 -7.22
C ARG A 134 2.54 13.83 -8.33
N TRP A 135 2.10 12.62 -7.97
CA TRP A 135 1.47 11.67 -8.87
C TRP A 135 0.07 12.11 -9.33
N VAL A 136 -0.78 12.56 -8.39
CA VAL A 136 -2.10 13.13 -8.68
C VAL A 136 -2.00 14.39 -9.56
N GLU A 137 -0.97 15.21 -9.37
CA GLU A 137 -0.71 16.39 -10.21
C GLU A 137 -0.22 16.05 -11.63
N VAL A 138 0.39 14.89 -11.85
CA VAL A 138 0.87 14.45 -13.18
C VAL A 138 -0.24 13.82 -14.03
N GLN A 139 -1.30 13.31 -13.41
CA GLN A 139 -2.47 12.71 -14.08
C GLN A 139 -3.55 13.73 -14.48
N ASN A 140 -3.34 15.04 -14.30
CA ASN A 140 -4.32 16.09 -14.58
C ASN A 140 -3.87 17.11 -15.64
#